data_AF-A0A7X8XXY8-F1
#
_entry.id   AF-A0A7X8XXY8-F1
#
_cell.length_a   1.000
_cell.length_b   1.000
_cell.length_c   1.000
_cell.angle_alpha   90.00
_cell.angle_beta   90.00
_cell.angle_gamma   90.00
#
_symmetry.space_group_name_H-M   'P 1'
#
loop_
_entity.id
_entity.type
_entity.pdbx_description
1 polymer ?
#
loop_
_entity_poly.entity_id
_entity_poly.type
_entity_poly.pdbx_seq_one_letter_code
_entity_poly.pdbx_strand_id
1 'polypeptide(L)'
;MEQLNNFTEIEQRVYLEFKKEEIGKIRQQMKKKTSSVWLKSMKVASVAATTLLLLGSVYVTLLISPQSVVNDSIDKYNLSDRSYTLTEERLPLQVGVKALHEQKFHDAEMILMTAKESDHKDFFLCMAEIGAGNYEDAKVLMEKMEKDPAHLYHREITNSLKLKVFMLELLP
;
A
#
# COMPACT_ATOMS: atom_id res chain seq x y z
N MET A 1 -32.09 -56.68 -56.84
CA MET A 1 -30.90 -55.98 -56.30
C MET A 1 -31.19 -54.53 -55.89
N GLU A 2 -32.10 -53.81 -56.53
CA GLU A 2 -32.47 -52.42 -56.13
C GLU A 2 -33.07 -52.30 -54.72
N GLN A 3 -33.89 -53.26 -54.29
CA GLN A 3 -34.51 -53.20 -52.95
C GLN A 3 -33.49 -53.30 -51.80
N LEU A 4 -32.38 -54.02 -52.00
CA LEU A 4 -31.33 -54.17 -50.99
C LEU A 4 -30.49 -52.89 -50.84
N ASN A 5 -30.29 -52.15 -51.94
CA ASN A 5 -29.58 -50.87 -51.94
C ASN A 5 -30.40 -49.76 -51.25
N ASN A 6 -31.72 -49.74 -51.44
CA ASN A 6 -32.58 -48.76 -50.75
C ASN A 6 -32.60 -48.96 -49.23
N PHE A 7 -32.60 -50.22 -48.75
CA PHE A 7 -32.60 -50.51 -47.32
C PHE A 7 -31.30 -50.07 -46.63
N THR A 8 -30.16 -50.33 -47.26
CA THR A 8 -28.85 -49.92 -46.74
C THR A 8 -28.67 -48.40 -46.73
N GLU A 9 -29.23 -47.69 -47.71
CA GLU A 9 -29.21 -46.23 -47.75
C GLU A 9 -30.09 -45.59 -46.65
N ILE A 10 -31.24 -46.20 -46.35
CA ILE A 10 -32.12 -45.78 -45.26
C ILE A 10 -31.46 -46.00 -43.89
N GLU A 11 -30.85 -47.16 -43.66
CA GLU A 11 -30.14 -47.46 -42.40
C GLU A 11 -28.96 -46.51 -42.16
N GLN A 12 -28.20 -46.19 -43.21
CA GLN A 12 -27.10 -45.23 -43.11
C GLN A 12 -27.58 -43.82 -42.74
N ARG A 13 -28.72 -43.37 -43.30
CA ARG A 13 -29.30 -42.07 -42.94
C ARG A 13 -29.74 -42.02 -41.48
N VAL A 14 -30.44 -43.04 -41.01
CA VAL A 14 -30.89 -43.13 -39.60
C VAL A 14 -29.69 -43.12 -38.65
N TYR A 15 -28.63 -43.87 -38.99
CA TYR A 15 -27.41 -43.91 -38.19
C TYR A 15 -26.69 -42.55 -38.15
N LEU A 16 -26.58 -41.88 -39.30
CA LEU A 16 -25.97 -40.54 -39.40
C LEU A 16 -26.76 -39.50 -38.59
N GLU A 17 -28.09 -39.56 -38.65
CA GLU A 17 -28.96 -38.63 -37.91
C GLU A 17 -28.84 -38.84 -36.40
N PHE A 18 -28.82 -40.09 -35.94
CA PHE A 18 -28.55 -40.45 -34.55
C PHE A 18 -27.17 -39.92 -34.08
N LYS A 19 -26.12 -40.14 -34.87
CA LYS A 19 -24.77 -39.66 -34.55
C LYS A 19 -24.68 -38.14 -34.51
N LYS A 20 -25.40 -37.46 -35.39
CA LYS A 20 -25.47 -35.99 -35.42
C LYS A 20 -26.13 -35.43 -34.15
N GLU A 21 -27.19 -36.08 -33.68
CA GLU A 21 -27.87 -35.72 -32.44
C GLU A 21 -26.99 -35.96 -31.20
N GLU A 22 -26.27 -37.08 -31.17
CA GLU A 22 -25.33 -37.44 -30.10
C GLU A 22 -24.18 -36.43 -29.99
N ILE A 23 -23.55 -36.08 -31.12
CA ILE A 23 -22.50 -35.04 -31.18
C ILE A 23 -23.06 -33.67 -30.77
N GLY A 24 -24.30 -33.36 -31.15
CA GLY A 24 -24.99 -32.13 -30.75
C GLY A 24 -25.14 -32.01 -29.23
N LYS A 25 -25.59 -33.09 -28.58
CA LYS A 25 -25.75 -33.17 -27.11
C LYS A 25 -24.40 -33.02 -26.40
N ILE A 26 -23.35 -33.68 -26.88
CA ILE A 26 -21.99 -33.57 -26.33
C ILE A 26 -21.47 -32.11 -26.42
N ARG A 27 -21.63 -31.45 -27.57
CA ARG A 27 -21.24 -30.03 -27.72
C ARG A 27 -22.00 -29.09 -26.79
N GLN A 28 -23.30 -29.31 -26.59
CA GLN A 28 -24.09 -28.51 -25.65
C GLN A 28 -23.63 -28.70 -24.20
N GLN A 29 -23.33 -29.93 -23.80
CA GLN A 29 -22.80 -30.23 -22.47
C GLN A 29 -21.42 -29.58 -22.24
N MET A 30 -20.53 -29.63 -23.23
CA MET A 30 -19.24 -28.92 -23.17
C MET A 30 -19.42 -27.40 -23.03
N LYS A 31 -20.32 -26.78 -23.82
CA LYS A 31 -20.59 -25.33 -23.70
C LYS A 31 -21.16 -24.93 -22.34
N LYS A 32 -22.07 -25.71 -21.76
CA LYS A 32 -22.65 -25.42 -20.44
C LYS A 32 -21.63 -25.52 -19.30
N LYS A 33 -20.71 -26.50 -19.36
CA LYS A 33 -19.73 -26.77 -18.30
C LYS A 33 -18.62 -25.72 -18.24
N THR A 34 -18.21 -25.16 -19.38
CA THR A 34 -17.08 -24.21 -19.45
C THR A 34 -17.49 -22.74 -19.34
N SER A 35 -18.70 -22.38 -19.77
CA SER A 35 -19.08 -20.97 -19.95
C SER A 35 -19.69 -20.29 -18.70
N SER A 36 -20.56 -20.97 -17.95
CA SER A 36 -21.40 -20.25 -16.99
C SER A 36 -20.70 -19.92 -15.67
N VAL A 37 -19.94 -20.85 -15.11
CA VAL A 37 -19.41 -20.68 -13.74
C VAL A 37 -18.10 -19.91 -13.74
N TRP A 38 -17.18 -20.26 -14.66
CA TRP A 38 -15.85 -19.66 -14.73
C TRP A 38 -15.86 -18.20 -15.22
N LEU A 39 -16.67 -17.87 -16.22
CA LEU A 39 -16.81 -16.47 -16.68
C LEU A 39 -17.52 -15.59 -15.64
N LYS A 40 -18.48 -16.13 -14.88
CA LYS A 40 -19.14 -15.40 -13.79
C LYS A 40 -18.20 -15.18 -12.61
N SER A 41 -17.41 -16.20 -12.22
CA SER A 41 -16.44 -16.06 -11.13
C SER A 41 -15.30 -15.10 -11.47
N MET A 42 -14.81 -15.08 -12.72
CA MET A 42 -13.80 -14.10 -13.15
C MET A 42 -14.32 -12.66 -13.11
N LYS A 43 -15.57 -12.41 -13.53
CA LYS A 43 -16.17 -11.07 -13.46
C LYS A 43 -16.34 -10.60 -12.02
N VAL A 44 -16.79 -11.48 -11.12
CA VAL A 44 -16.94 -11.17 -9.69
C VAL A 44 -15.58 -10.90 -9.04
N ALA A 45 -14.56 -11.72 -9.34
CA ALA A 45 -13.21 -11.52 -8.82
C ALA A 45 -12.58 -10.20 -9.30
N SER A 46 -12.77 -9.86 -10.58
CA SER A 46 -12.31 -8.59 -11.14
C SER A 46 -12.97 -7.40 -10.47
N VAL A 47 -14.31 -7.43 -10.32
CA VAL A 47 -15.05 -6.35 -9.64
C VAL A 47 -14.62 -6.23 -8.19
N ALA A 48 -14.48 -7.34 -7.46
CA ALA A 48 -14.01 -7.34 -6.08
C ALA A 48 -12.60 -6.75 -5.93
N ALA A 49 -11.68 -7.08 -6.83
CA ALA A 49 -10.32 -6.54 -6.81
C ALA A 49 -10.31 -5.02 -7.06
N THR A 50 -11.06 -4.53 -8.05
CA THR A 50 -11.20 -3.08 -8.27
C THR A 50 -11.85 -2.37 -7.09
N THR A 51 -12.88 -2.95 -6.48
CA THR A 51 -13.53 -2.36 -5.30
C THR A 51 -12.58 -2.34 -4.10
N LEU A 52 -11.81 -3.40 -3.87
CA LEU A 52 -10.78 -3.46 -2.83
C LEU A 52 -9.67 -2.43 -3.05
N LEU A 53 -9.21 -2.25 -4.29
CA LEU A 53 -8.22 -1.23 -4.62
C LEU A 53 -8.78 0.18 -4.41
N LEU A 54 -10.04 0.42 -4.79
CA LEU A 54 -10.68 1.72 -4.62
C LEU A 54 -10.93 2.04 -3.14
N LEU A 55 -11.49 1.11 -2.38
CA LEU A 55 -11.68 1.25 -0.93
C LEU A 55 -10.35 1.35 -0.19
N GLY A 56 -9.33 0.60 -0.62
CA GLY A 56 -7.97 0.69 -0.10
C GLY A 56 -7.35 2.06 -0.35
N SER A 57 -7.53 2.61 -1.57
CA SER A 57 -7.03 3.95 -1.89
C SER A 57 -7.69 5.02 -1.03
N VAL A 58 -9.03 5.01 -0.91
CA VAL A 58 -9.80 5.96 -0.09
C VAL A 58 -9.46 5.83 1.39
N TYR A 59 -9.33 4.59 1.89
CA TYR A 59 -8.91 4.33 3.28
C TYR A 59 -7.53 4.91 3.56
N VAL A 60 -6.60 4.77 2.61
CA VAL A 60 -5.25 5.35 2.73
C VAL A 60 -5.30 6.89 2.67
N THR A 61 -6.06 7.49 1.75
CA THR A 61 -6.17 8.95 1.64
C THR A 61 -6.77 9.58 2.89
N LEU A 62 -7.73 8.91 3.53
CA LEU A 62 -8.45 9.44 4.69
C LEU A 62 -7.67 9.29 6.01
N LEU A 63 -6.70 8.37 6.08
CA LEU A 63 -6.00 8.05 7.33
C LEU A 63 -4.53 8.45 7.34
N ILE A 64 -3.88 8.55 6.18
CA ILE A 64 -2.48 8.97 6.10
C ILE A 64 -2.44 10.48 5.91
N SER A 65 -2.11 11.17 7.00
CA SER A 65 -1.81 12.61 7.02
C SER A 65 -0.40 12.84 7.58
N PRO A 66 0.31 13.92 7.20
CA PRO A 66 1.62 14.22 7.77
C PRO A 66 1.60 14.22 9.30
N GLN A 67 0.54 14.80 9.89
CA GLN A 67 0.32 14.79 11.33
C GLN A 67 0.26 13.39 11.94
N SER A 68 -0.51 12.48 11.33
CA SER A 68 -0.63 11.11 11.83
C SER A 68 0.71 10.37 11.83
N VAL A 69 1.53 10.59 10.79
CA VAL A 69 2.86 9.99 10.68
C VAL A 69 3.79 10.53 11.76
N VAL A 70 3.81 11.85 11.95
CA VAL A 70 4.66 12.49 12.97
C VAL A 70 4.26 12.04 14.37
N ASN A 71 2.97 12.08 14.73
CA ASN A 71 2.49 11.68 16.06
C ASN A 71 2.83 10.23 16.41
N ASP A 72 2.58 9.29 15.48
CA ASP A 72 2.92 7.87 15.66
C ASP A 72 4.41 7.66 15.99
N SER A 73 5.28 8.56 15.52
CA SER A 73 6.72 8.51 15.68
C SER A 73 7.24 9.27 16.90
N ILE A 74 6.67 10.44 17.24
CA ILE A 74 7.16 11.29 18.34
C ILE A 74 6.56 10.93 19.70
N ASP A 75 5.31 10.44 19.78
CA ASP A 75 4.62 10.16 21.06
C ASP A 75 5.31 9.06 21.89
N LYS A 76 6.12 8.22 21.23
CA LYS A 76 6.98 7.22 21.90
C LYS A 76 8.10 7.86 22.74
N TYR A 77 8.40 9.13 22.52
CA TYR A 77 9.55 9.84 23.08
C TYR A 77 9.11 11.11 23.82
N ASN A 78 8.28 10.94 24.85
CA ASN A 78 8.02 12.02 25.79
C ASN A 78 9.31 12.36 26.55
N LEU A 79 9.94 13.47 26.17
CA LEU A 79 11.11 14.05 26.85
C LEU A 79 10.79 14.56 28.28
N SER A 80 9.53 14.46 28.72
CA SER A 80 9.02 15.01 29.98
C SER A 80 9.48 14.26 31.24
N ASP A 81 9.86 12.98 31.16
CA ASP A 81 9.96 12.12 32.36
C ASP A 81 11.36 11.90 32.91
N ARG A 82 12.37 12.59 32.37
CA ARG A 82 13.72 12.51 32.91
C ARG A 82 14.16 13.91 33.26
N SER A 83 14.51 14.11 34.52
CA SER A 83 15.23 15.25 35.09
C SER A 83 16.46 15.59 34.22
N TYR A 84 16.23 16.28 33.10
CA TYR A 84 17.24 16.73 32.17
C TYR A 84 17.45 18.20 32.46
N THR A 85 18.58 18.52 33.07
CA THR A 85 19.05 19.88 33.24
C THR A 85 19.06 20.55 31.86
N LEU A 86 18.25 21.60 31.71
CA LEU A 86 18.19 22.45 30.52
C LEU A 86 19.57 23.08 30.31
N THR A 87 20.41 22.45 29.49
CA THR A 87 21.62 23.09 28.98
C THR A 87 21.26 23.85 27.69
N GLU A 88 21.90 24.99 27.46
CA GLU A 88 21.67 25.81 26.26
C GLU A 88 21.80 24.99 24.96
N GLU A 89 22.71 24.01 24.93
CA GLU A 89 22.90 23.12 23.77
C GLU A 89 21.69 22.21 23.46
N ARG A 90 20.82 21.93 24.45
CA ARG A 90 19.68 21.02 24.30
C ARG A 90 18.34 21.74 24.16
N LEU A 91 18.32 23.05 24.38
CA LEU A 91 17.13 23.88 24.27
C LEU A 91 16.48 23.79 22.87
N PRO A 92 17.23 23.85 21.75
CA PRO A 92 16.61 23.75 20.42
C PRO A 92 15.88 22.42 20.18
N LEU A 93 16.41 21.30 20.68
CA LEU A 93 15.77 20.00 20.56
C LEU A 93 14.42 19.96 21.29
N GLN A 94 14.37 20.45 22.54
CA GLN A 94 13.13 20.45 23.32
C GLN A 94 12.06 21.37 22.70
N VAL A 95 12.47 22.56 22.25
CA VAL A 95 11.55 23.51 21.62
C VAL A 95 11.07 22.98 20.27
N GLY A 96 11.95 22.37 19.47
CA GLY A 96 11.60 21.74 18.20
C GLY A 96 10.61 20.59 18.36
N VAL A 97 10.83 19.70 19.34
CA VAL A 97 9.89 18.61 19.65
C VAL A 97 8.54 19.15 20.10
N LYS A 98 8.52 20.21 20.92
CA LYS A 98 7.28 20.88 21.29
C LYS A 98 6.54 21.44 20.07
N ALA A 99 7.26 22.07 19.14
CA ALA A 99 6.68 22.57 17.89
C ALA A 99 6.11 21.44 17.02
N LEU A 100 6.75 20.26 16.99
CA LEU A 100 6.21 19.05 16.33
C LEU A 100 4.86 18.61 16.93
N HIS A 101 4.75 18.56 18.26
CA HIS A 101 3.47 18.25 18.93
C HIS A 101 2.39 19.32 18.67
N GLU A 102 2.81 20.59 18.53
CA GLU A 102 1.93 21.71 18.19
C GLU A 102 1.62 21.80 16.67
N GLN A 103 2.09 20.85 15.86
CA GLN A 103 1.87 20.79 14.40
C GLN A 103 2.50 21.97 13.64
N LYS A 104 3.47 22.65 14.25
CA LYS A 104 4.20 23.77 13.65
C LYS A 104 5.46 23.24 12.98
N PHE A 105 5.28 22.51 11.89
CA PHE A 105 6.37 21.73 11.28
C PHE A 105 7.50 22.58 10.72
N HIS A 106 7.20 23.67 10.02
CA HIS A 106 8.22 24.59 9.51
C HIS A 106 8.99 25.28 10.65
N ASP A 107 8.30 25.66 11.73
CA ASP A 107 8.97 26.23 12.91
C ASP A 107 9.88 25.20 13.57
N ALA A 108 9.41 23.95 13.69
CA ALA A 108 10.19 22.86 14.23
C ALA A 108 11.46 22.61 13.40
N GLU A 109 11.33 22.57 12.07
CA GLU A 109 12.45 22.41 11.13
C GLU A 109 13.51 23.50 11.35
N MET A 110 13.12 24.78 11.30
CA MET A 110 14.03 25.91 11.50
C MET A 110 14.76 25.84 12.85
N ILE A 111 14.04 25.50 13.92
CA ILE A 111 14.62 25.37 15.26
C ILE A 111 15.59 24.19 15.33
N LEU A 112 15.21 23.04 14.77
CA LEU A 112 16.00 21.81 14.81
C LEU A 112 17.26 21.91 13.94
N MET A 113 17.24 22.67 12.84
CA MET A 113 18.45 22.94 12.05
C MET A 113 19.55 23.62 12.88
N THR A 114 19.18 24.47 13.86
CA THR A 114 20.13 25.13 14.77
C THR A 114 20.62 24.25 15.90
N ALA A 115 20.02 23.07 16.11
CA ALA A 115 20.44 22.14 17.14
C ALA A 115 21.83 21.57 16.83
N LYS A 116 22.57 21.20 17.88
CA LYS A 116 23.83 20.46 17.76
C LYS A 116 23.60 19.09 17.12
N GLU A 117 24.53 18.67 16.28
CA GLU A 117 24.50 17.34 15.64
C GLU A 117 24.33 16.22 16.67
N SER A 118 23.31 15.39 16.46
CA SER A 118 22.98 14.25 17.31
C SER A 118 21.92 13.38 16.63
N ASP A 119 21.84 12.11 17.03
CA ASP A 119 20.83 11.18 16.49
C ASP A 119 19.38 11.67 16.72
N HIS A 120 19.16 12.38 17.83
CA HIS A 120 17.88 13.02 18.14
C HIS A 120 17.54 14.13 17.15
N LYS A 121 18.53 14.96 16.78
CA LYS A 121 18.35 16.01 15.77
C LYS A 121 17.94 15.39 14.44
N ASP A 122 18.68 14.39 13.97
CA ASP A 122 18.42 13.73 12.69
C ASP A 122 16.99 13.16 12.62
N PHE A 123 16.56 12.50 13.70
CA PHE A 123 15.22 11.91 13.76
C PHE A 123 14.11 12.96 13.83
N PHE A 124 14.21 13.94 14.73
CA PHE A 124 13.16 14.95 14.86
C PHE A 124 13.12 15.90 13.67
N LEU A 125 14.27 16.22 13.06
CA LEU A 125 14.32 16.99 11.83
C LEU A 125 13.64 16.20 10.71
N CYS A 126 13.91 14.88 10.59
CA CYS A 126 13.21 14.04 9.62
C CYS A 126 11.68 14.08 9.80
N MET A 127 11.19 14.05 11.03
CA MET A 127 9.75 14.17 11.29
C MET A 127 9.22 15.57 10.95
N ALA A 128 10.00 16.63 11.19
CA ALA A 128 9.64 17.98 10.81
C ALA A 128 9.54 18.14 9.29
N GLU A 129 10.49 17.59 8.53
CA GLU A 129 10.46 17.58 7.06
C GLU A 129 9.24 16.83 6.52
N ILE A 130 8.91 15.65 7.09
CA ILE A 130 7.70 14.89 6.73
C ILE A 130 6.44 15.73 7.02
N GLY A 131 6.36 16.36 8.19
CA GLY A 131 5.25 17.23 8.57
C GLY A 131 5.10 18.46 7.66
N ALA A 132 6.23 19.03 7.25
CA ALA A 132 6.31 20.19 6.37
C ALA A 132 6.01 19.86 4.90
N GLY A 133 6.05 18.59 4.50
CA GLY A 133 5.89 18.16 3.11
C GLY A 133 7.18 18.15 2.30
N ASN A 134 8.33 18.35 2.94
CA ASN A 134 9.66 18.31 2.31
C ASN A 134 10.16 16.85 2.23
N TYR A 135 9.48 16.03 1.43
CA TYR A 135 9.71 14.58 1.43
C TYR A 135 11.09 14.16 0.92
N GLU A 136 11.72 14.96 0.06
CA GLU A 136 13.08 14.68 -0.43
C GLU A 136 14.12 14.77 0.69
N ASP A 137 14.08 15.85 1.49
CA ASP A 137 14.99 16.02 2.63
C ASP A 137 14.72 14.98 3.73
N ALA A 138 13.44 14.65 3.96
CA ALA A 138 13.07 13.54 4.83
C ALA A 138 13.69 12.21 4.37
N LYS A 139 13.62 11.87 3.09
CA LYS A 139 14.21 10.62 2.55
C LYS A 139 15.72 10.58 2.76
N VAL A 140 16.42 11.70 2.56
CA VAL A 140 17.87 11.80 2.80
C VAL A 140 18.20 11.50 4.26
N LEU A 141 17.45 12.08 5.21
CA LEU A 141 17.62 11.83 6.64
C LEU A 141 17.28 10.37 7.01
N MET A 142 16.21 9.81 6.45
CA MET A 142 15.85 8.40 6.63
C MET A 142 16.96 7.47 6.14
N GLU A 143 17.52 7.73 4.96
CA GLU A 143 18.60 6.94 4.39
C GLU A 143 19.88 7.04 5.25
N LYS A 144 20.21 8.23 5.77
CA LYS A 144 21.32 8.44 6.70
C LYS A 144 21.16 7.55 7.94
N MET A 145 20.00 7.58 8.59
CA MET A 145 19.70 6.79 9.80
C MET A 145 19.63 5.29 9.53
N GLU A 146 19.13 4.89 8.36
CA GLU A 146 19.07 3.48 7.97
C GLU A 146 20.45 2.90 7.68
N LYS A 147 21.34 3.65 7.03
CA LYS A 147 22.70 3.19 6.69
C LYS A 147 23.64 3.08 7.89
N ASP A 148 23.28 3.70 9.02
CA ASP A 148 24.04 3.65 10.26
C ASP A 148 23.36 2.76 11.31
N PRO A 149 23.80 1.49 11.48
CA PRO A 149 23.22 0.59 12.48
C PRO A 149 23.43 1.05 13.94
N ALA A 150 24.37 1.97 14.19
CA ALA A 150 24.63 2.51 15.52
C ALA A 150 23.72 3.70 15.86
N HIS A 151 23.07 4.29 14.86
CA HIS A 151 22.15 5.40 15.05
C HIS A 151 20.98 4.99 15.96
N LEU A 152 20.68 5.80 16.98
CA LEU A 152 19.68 5.49 18.00
C LEU A 152 18.31 5.13 17.40
N TYR A 153 17.97 5.77 16.29
CA TYR A 153 16.69 5.63 15.59
C TYR A 153 16.72 4.71 14.36
N HIS A 154 17.82 3.99 14.13
CA HIS A 154 17.96 3.07 12.99
C HIS A 154 16.74 2.14 12.82
N ARG A 155 16.23 1.59 13.93
CA ARG A 155 15.09 0.65 13.93
C ARG A 155 13.73 1.30 13.72
N GLU A 156 13.62 2.62 13.90
CA GLU A 156 12.37 3.35 13.65
C GLU A 156 12.16 3.61 12.14
N ILE A 157 13.22 3.51 11.32
CA ILE A 157 13.14 3.62 9.86
C ILE A 157 12.64 2.30 9.25
N THR A 158 11.37 2.03 9.49
CA THR A 158 10.71 0.80 9.03
C THR A 158 10.21 0.92 7.59
N ASN A 159 9.99 -0.21 6.92
CA ASN A 159 9.30 -0.24 5.62
C ASN A 159 7.89 0.37 5.69
N SER A 160 7.24 0.29 6.85
CA SER A 160 5.94 0.93 7.05
C SER A 160 6.04 2.45 7.02
N LEU A 161 7.04 3.03 7.69
CA LEU A 161 7.29 4.48 7.65
C LEU A 161 7.62 4.93 6.22
N LYS A 162 8.51 4.22 5.53
CA LYS A 162 8.84 4.50 4.11
C LYS A 162 7.62 4.48 3.20
N LEU A 163 6.75 3.48 3.38
CA LEU A 163 5.51 3.40 2.61
C LEU A 163 4.58 4.58 2.93
N LYS A 164 4.44 4.97 4.20
CA LYS A 164 3.63 6.15 4.59
C LYS A 164 4.15 7.42 3.93
N VAL A 165 5.47 7.67 3.95
CA VAL A 165 6.10 8.84 3.31
C VAL A 165 5.90 8.81 1.79
N PHE A 166 6.12 7.67 1.15
CA PHE A 166 5.87 7.50 -0.29
C PHE A 166 4.40 7.77 -0.66
N MET A 167 3.46 7.29 0.16
CA MET A 167 2.04 7.57 -0.06
C MET A 167 1.72 9.05 0.09
N LEU A 168 2.29 9.72 1.10
CA LEU A 168 2.12 11.16 1.32
C LEU A 168 2.64 12.00 0.14
N GLU A 169 3.77 11.62 -0.44
CA GLU A 169 4.36 12.28 -1.62
C GLU A 169 3.45 12.17 -2.87
N LEU A 170 2.68 11.10 -2.98
CA LEU A 170 1.74 10.89 -4.09
C LEU A 170 0.40 11.61 -3.88
N LEU A 171 0.13 12.12 -2.69
CA LEU A 171 -1.10 12.88 -2.42
C LEU A 171 -0.92 14.34 -2.88
N PRO A 172 -1.93 14.90 -3.58
CA PRO A 172 -1.88 16.27 -4.10
C PRO A 172 -2.01 17.35 -3.01
#